data_AF-A0A455W6Q2-F1
#
_entry.id   AF-A0A455W6Q2-F1
#
_cell.length_a   1.000
_cell.length_b   1.000
_cell.length_c   1.000
_cell.angle_alpha   90.00
_cell.angle_beta   90.00
_cell.angle_gamma   90.00
#
_symmetry.space_group_name_H-M   'P 1'
#
loop_
_entity.id
_entity.type
_entity.pdbx_description
1 polymer ?
#
loop_
_entity_poly.entity_id
_entity_poly.type
_entity_poly.pdbx_seq_one_letter_code
_entity_poly.pdbx_strand_id
1 'polypeptide(L)'
;MKARTSLLTAGVLMAAMFAASPVAMADHHGKKHKSGQWDKQEMCENFREGKGPFSEEMREKYQEKREKRQQKMQEHRAEMADRLKLNEEQRQIWSEIHQERQEKYQNRRGNWQEKMEKHCADIQE
;
A
#
# COMPACT_ATOMS: atom_id res chain seq x y z
N MET A 1 -37.89 4.29 14.15
CA MET A 1 -36.97 3.85 13.07
C MET A 1 -36.63 5.04 12.18
N LYS A 2 -35.58 5.82 12.50
CA LYS A 2 -35.18 7.04 11.77
C LYS A 2 -33.65 7.24 11.70
N ALA A 3 -32.88 6.17 11.91
CA ALA A 3 -31.42 6.20 11.95
C ALA A 3 -30.74 5.67 10.67
N ARG A 4 -31.52 5.20 9.68
CA ARG A 4 -30.97 4.56 8.46
C ARG A 4 -30.89 5.47 7.23
N THR A 5 -31.55 6.63 7.26
CA THR A 5 -31.57 7.57 6.13
C THR A 5 -30.37 8.51 6.08
N SER A 6 -29.76 8.86 7.22
CA SER A 6 -28.61 9.79 7.25
C SER A 6 -27.31 9.17 6.73
N LEU A 7 -27.11 7.86 6.89
CA LEU A 7 -25.92 7.16 6.40
C LEU A 7 -25.90 7.04 4.86
N LEU A 8 -27.07 6.91 4.22
CA LEU A 8 -27.17 6.79 2.78
C LEU A 8 -26.90 8.12 2.06
N THR A 9 -27.22 9.26 2.67
CA THR A 9 -26.99 10.58 2.07
C THR A 9 -25.54 11.04 2.11
N ALA A 10 -24.75 10.59 3.09
CA ALA A 10 -23.32 10.93 3.17
C ALA A 10 -22.47 10.18 2.10
N GLY A 11 -22.85 8.94 1.76
CA GLY A 11 -22.14 8.15 0.74
C GLY A 11 -22.25 8.71 -0.69
N VAL A 12 -23.39 9.32 -1.04
CA VAL A 12 -23.63 9.86 -2.39
C VAL A 12 -22.82 11.13 -2.67
N LEU A 13 -22.57 11.97 -1.65
CA LEU A 13 -21.80 13.21 -1.82
C LEU A 13 -20.30 12.96 -1.99
N MET A 14 -19.74 11.93 -1.34
CA MET A 14 -18.34 11.54 -1.53
C MET A 14 -18.06 11.00 -2.94
N ALA A 15 -18.96 10.19 -3.49
CA ALA A 15 -18.82 9.61 -4.83
C ALA A 15 -18.68 10.69 -5.92
N ALA A 16 -19.38 11.82 -5.80
CA ALA A 16 -19.31 12.93 -6.74
C ALA A 16 -17.95 13.65 -6.73
N MET A 17 -17.28 13.79 -5.58
CA MET A 17 -15.96 14.43 -5.49
C MET A 17 -14.83 13.54 -6.01
N PHE A 18 -14.94 12.21 -5.83
CA PHE A 18 -13.96 11.27 -6.37
C PHE A 18 -14.11 11.03 -7.88
N ALA A 19 -15.32 11.13 -8.43
CA ALA A 19 -15.57 10.96 -9.87
C ALA A 19 -14.90 12.05 -10.74
N ALA A 20 -14.67 13.25 -10.19
CA ALA A 20 -14.07 14.37 -10.92
C ALA A 20 -12.52 14.41 -10.93
N SER A 21 -11.85 13.55 -10.16
CA SER A 21 -10.39 13.62 -9.95
C SER A 21 -9.52 12.46 -10.51
N PRO A 22 -9.91 11.61 -11.48
CA PRO A 22 -8.97 10.65 -12.06
C PRO A 22 -7.90 11.31 -12.95
N VAL A 23 -8.20 12.45 -13.59
CA VAL A 23 -7.32 13.06 -14.61
C VAL A 23 -6.07 13.71 -14.02
N ALA A 24 -6.12 14.18 -12.76
CA ALA A 24 -4.98 14.85 -12.12
C ALA A 24 -3.95 13.91 -11.48
N MET A 25 -4.29 12.64 -11.26
CA MET A 25 -3.42 11.67 -10.56
C MET A 25 -2.69 10.69 -11.49
N ALA A 26 -3.03 10.68 -12.79
CA ALA A 26 -2.48 9.73 -13.75
C ALA A 26 -1.10 10.13 -14.32
N ASP A 27 -0.75 11.43 -14.28
CA ASP A 27 0.38 11.96 -15.05
C ASP A 27 1.73 12.04 -14.29
N HIS A 28 1.79 11.47 -13.09
CA HIS A 28 3.02 11.48 -12.27
C HIS A 28 3.73 10.11 -12.22
N HIS A 29 3.69 9.37 -13.32
CA HIS A 29 4.58 8.22 -13.50
C HIS A 29 5.94 8.71 -14.04
N GLY A 30 6.73 9.27 -13.12
CA GLY A 30 8.14 9.57 -13.37
C GLY A 30 8.85 8.37 -14.00
N LYS A 31 9.66 8.66 -15.03
CA LYS A 31 10.46 7.69 -15.79
C LYS A 31 11.03 6.63 -14.84
N LYS A 32 10.51 5.40 -14.94
CA LYS A 32 11.05 4.27 -14.18
C LYS A 32 12.50 4.11 -14.62
N HIS A 33 13.44 4.40 -13.73
CA HIS A 33 14.79 3.88 -13.85
C HIS A 33 14.63 2.37 -14.06
N LYS A 34 15.09 1.86 -15.21
CA LYS A 34 15.29 0.42 -15.41
C LYS A 34 16.39 0.01 -14.43
N SER A 35 16.01 -0.24 -13.19
CA SER A 35 16.85 -0.97 -12.25
C SER A 35 17.19 -2.28 -12.92
N GLY A 36 18.49 -2.61 -12.96
CA GLY A 36 19.05 -3.77 -13.65
C GLY A 36 18.18 -5.00 -13.50
N GLN A 37 18.03 -5.72 -14.61
CA GLN A 37 17.38 -7.02 -14.61
C GLN A 37 18.16 -7.90 -13.64
N TRP A 38 17.54 -8.23 -12.50
CA TRP A 38 18.14 -9.14 -11.53
C TRP A 38 18.36 -10.48 -12.23
N ASP A 39 19.53 -11.08 -12.03
CA ASP A 39 19.72 -12.46 -12.42
C ASP A 39 18.75 -13.32 -11.62
N LYS A 40 17.89 -14.04 -12.35
CA LYS A 40 16.82 -14.83 -11.76
C LYS A 40 17.36 -16.03 -10.99
N GLN A 41 18.46 -16.62 -11.46
CA GLN A 41 19.10 -17.74 -10.77
C GLN A 41 19.69 -17.27 -9.45
N GLU A 42 20.49 -16.20 -9.48
CA GLU A 42 21.08 -15.59 -8.30
C GLU A 42 20.01 -15.16 -7.28
N MET A 43 18.90 -14.59 -7.74
CA MET A 43 17.78 -14.21 -6.87
C MET A 43 17.16 -15.43 -6.18
N CYS A 44 16.95 -16.53 -6.89
CA CYS A 44 16.35 -17.75 -6.33
C CYS A 44 17.29 -18.49 -5.38
N GLU A 45 18.59 -18.49 -5.66
CA GLU A 45 19.62 -18.98 -4.73
C GLU A 45 19.63 -18.14 -3.45
N ASN A 46 19.68 -16.82 -3.58
CA ASN A 46 19.60 -15.90 -2.44
C ASN A 46 18.31 -16.08 -1.64
N PHE A 47 17.18 -16.31 -2.30
CA PHE A 47 15.89 -16.57 -1.63
C PHE A 47 15.93 -17.86 -0.82
N ARG A 48 16.42 -18.96 -1.41
CA ARG A 48 16.51 -20.27 -0.73
C ARG A 48 17.50 -20.27 0.42
N GLU A 49 18.65 -19.62 0.24
CA GLU A 49 19.71 -19.57 1.23
C GLU A 49 19.53 -18.44 2.27
N GLY A 50 18.52 -17.58 2.10
CA GLY A 50 18.29 -16.44 2.98
C GLY A 50 19.43 -15.42 2.93
N LYS A 51 19.99 -15.17 1.74
CA LYS A 51 21.12 -14.27 1.52
C LYS A 51 20.71 -13.00 0.76
N GLY A 52 21.62 -12.03 0.72
CA GLY A 52 21.41 -10.77 0.01
C GLY A 52 20.15 -10.04 0.49
N PRO A 53 19.19 -9.71 -0.41
CA PRO A 53 17.97 -9.00 -0.03
C PRO A 53 17.01 -9.81 0.85
N PHE A 54 17.22 -11.11 1.01
CA PHE A 54 16.39 -12.00 1.84
C PHE A 54 17.03 -12.35 3.19
N SER A 55 18.19 -11.78 3.51
CA SER A 55 18.84 -11.99 4.81
C SER A 55 18.03 -11.42 5.96
N GLU A 56 18.25 -11.97 7.16
CA GLU A 56 17.60 -11.51 8.39
C GLU A 56 17.89 -10.02 8.66
N GLU A 57 19.14 -9.61 8.53
CA GLU A 57 19.55 -8.20 8.64
C GLU A 57 18.77 -7.30 7.68
N MET A 58 18.65 -7.72 6.40
CA MET A 58 17.92 -6.94 5.41
C MET A 58 16.42 -6.92 5.69
N ARG A 59 15.84 -8.02 6.18
CA ARG A 59 14.45 -8.12 6.60
C ARG A 59 14.14 -7.14 7.73
N GLU A 60 14.99 -7.09 8.75
CA GLU A 60 14.87 -6.13 9.86
C GLU A 60 14.94 -4.69 9.36
N LYS A 61 15.94 -4.38 8.53
CA LYS A 61 16.11 -3.05 7.91
C LYS A 61 14.89 -2.64 7.08
N TYR A 62 14.30 -3.57 6.33
CA TYR A 62 13.08 -3.29 5.57
C TYR A 62 11.87 -3.10 6.48
N GLN A 63 11.79 -3.82 7.59
CA GLN A 63 10.74 -3.65 8.59
C GLN A 63 10.83 -2.26 9.24
N GLU A 64 12.01 -1.87 9.73
CA GLU A 64 12.23 -0.56 10.34
C GLU A 64 11.89 0.58 9.36
N LYS A 65 12.38 0.48 8.12
CA LYS A 65 12.08 1.46 7.07
C LYS A 65 10.58 1.55 6.79
N ARG A 66 9.87 0.43 6.87
CA ARG A 66 8.42 0.37 6.65
C ARG A 66 7.68 1.02 7.81
N GLU A 67 8.05 0.74 9.05
CA GLU A 67 7.44 1.35 10.24
C GLU A 67 7.61 2.87 10.21
N LYS A 68 8.82 3.37 9.90
CA LYS A 68 9.07 4.81 9.71
C LYS A 68 8.20 5.42 8.60
N ARG A 69 8.03 4.72 7.48
CA ARG A 69 7.15 5.17 6.39
C ARG A 69 5.68 5.18 6.80
N GLN A 70 5.24 4.20 7.58
CA GLN A 70 3.88 4.12 8.07
C GLN A 70 3.58 5.27 9.03
N GLN A 71 4.48 5.56 9.97
CA GLN A 71 4.35 6.70 10.89
C GLN A 71 4.24 8.02 10.12
N LYS A 72 5.18 8.30 9.20
CA LYS A 72 5.12 9.52 8.36
C LYS A 72 3.84 9.61 7.54
N MET A 73 3.33 8.48 7.04
CA MET A 73 2.04 8.48 6.34
C MET A 73 0.87 8.78 7.28
N GLN A 74 0.87 8.28 8.52
CA GLN A 74 -0.18 8.59 9.48
C GLN A 74 -0.16 10.06 9.89
N GLU A 75 1.03 10.63 10.15
CA GLU A 75 1.20 12.06 10.41
C GLU A 75 0.66 12.91 9.25
N HIS A 76 1.07 12.59 8.03
CA HIS A 76 0.61 13.30 6.84
C HIS A 76 -0.90 13.18 6.62
N ARG A 77 -1.50 12.02 6.95
CA ARG A 77 -2.96 11.84 6.86
C ARG A 77 -3.71 12.70 7.88
N ALA A 78 -3.19 12.81 9.11
CA ALA A 78 -3.76 13.67 10.13
C ALA A 78 -3.65 15.15 9.74
N GLU A 79 -2.48 15.58 9.28
CA GLU A 79 -2.23 16.93 8.75
C GLU A 79 -3.21 17.26 7.61
N MET A 80 -3.42 16.33 6.69
CA MET A 80 -4.36 16.50 5.59
C MET A 80 -5.81 16.62 6.06
N ALA A 81 -6.22 15.84 7.06
CA ALA A 81 -7.55 15.94 7.65
C ALA A 81 -7.77 17.32 8.31
N ASP A 82 -6.74 17.86 8.98
CA ASP A 82 -6.75 19.20 9.56
C ASP A 82 -6.83 20.30 8.49
N ARG A 83 -6.00 20.18 7.43
CA ARG A 83 -5.97 21.13 6.31
C ARG A 83 -7.31 21.20 5.57
N LEU A 84 -7.95 20.04 5.40
CA LEU A 84 -9.27 19.92 4.79
C LEU A 84 -10.41 20.28 5.75
N LYS A 85 -10.09 20.58 7.03
CA LYS A 85 -11.05 20.90 8.09
C LYS A 85 -12.15 19.85 8.21
N LEU A 86 -11.77 18.57 8.10
CA LEU A 86 -12.70 17.46 8.19
C LEU A 86 -13.33 17.43 9.59
N ASN A 87 -14.65 17.29 9.64
CA ASN A 87 -15.37 17.04 10.88
C ASN A 87 -15.20 15.58 11.34
N GLU A 88 -15.76 15.22 12.49
CA GLU A 88 -15.58 13.89 13.09
C GLU A 88 -16.04 12.76 12.16
N GLU A 89 -17.24 12.87 11.57
CA GLU A 89 -17.77 11.85 10.66
C GLU A 89 -16.89 11.69 9.40
N GLN A 90 -16.40 12.81 8.85
CA GLN A 90 -15.51 12.79 7.69
C GLN A 90 -14.12 12.23 8.02
N ARG A 91 -13.60 12.48 9.23
CA ARG A 91 -12.35 11.90 9.72
C ARG A 91 -12.46 10.40 9.91
N GLN A 92 -13.61 9.92 10.39
CA GLN A 92 -13.87 8.49 10.49
C GLN A 92 -13.82 7.85 9.10
N ILE A 93 -14.54 8.39 8.12
CA ILE A 93 -14.53 7.85 6.75
C ILE A 93 -13.12 7.94 6.13
N TRP A 94 -12.40 9.03 6.38
CA TRP A 94 -11.00 9.20 5.94
C TRP A 94 -10.07 8.12 6.54
N SER A 95 -10.25 7.78 7.81
CA SER A 95 -9.53 6.70 8.48
C SER A 95 -9.85 5.33 7.87
N GLU A 96 -11.14 5.04 7.65
CA GLU A 96 -11.62 3.78 7.07
C GLU A 96 -11.02 3.53 5.67
N ILE A 97 -11.07 4.53 4.77
CA ILE A 97 -10.45 4.46 3.43
C ILE A 97 -8.96 4.07 3.50
N HIS A 98 -8.26 4.60 4.51
CA HIS A 98 -6.84 4.36 4.69
C HIS A 98 -6.53 3.01 5.33
N GLN A 99 -7.40 2.51 6.21
CA GLN A 99 -7.33 1.17 6.78
C GLN A 99 -7.56 0.10 5.70
N GLU A 100 -8.61 0.23 4.88
CA GLU A 100 -8.88 -0.69 3.76
C GLU A 100 -7.69 -0.77 2.81
N ARG A 101 -7.07 0.38 2.49
CA ARG A 101 -5.88 0.41 1.63
C ARG A 101 -4.71 -0.32 2.29
N GLN A 102 -4.51 -0.15 3.59
CA GLN A 102 -3.47 -0.85 4.34
C GLN A 102 -3.68 -2.36 4.34
N GLU A 103 -4.90 -2.83 4.60
CA GLU A 103 -5.26 -4.26 4.55
C GLU A 103 -5.01 -4.86 3.17
N LYS A 104 -5.43 -4.17 2.09
CA LYS A 104 -5.15 -4.59 0.72
C LYS A 104 -3.65 -4.74 0.44
N TYR A 105 -2.81 -3.86 0.98
CA TYR A 105 -1.35 -3.99 0.89
C TYR A 105 -0.81 -5.16 1.71
N GLN A 106 -1.39 -5.45 2.89
CA GLN A 106 -0.98 -6.60 3.69
C GLN A 106 -1.32 -7.92 2.99
N ASN A 107 -2.53 -8.04 2.44
CA ASN A 107 -2.97 -9.21 1.69
C ASN A 107 -2.08 -9.47 0.46
N ARG A 108 -1.68 -8.42 -0.26
CA ARG A 108 -0.73 -8.55 -1.38
C ARG A 108 0.64 -9.08 -0.95
N ARG A 109 1.08 -8.81 0.28
CA ARG A 109 2.36 -9.30 0.80
C ARG A 109 2.27 -10.74 1.29
N GLY A 110 1.16 -11.15 1.89
CA GLY A 110 0.96 -12.53 2.32
C GLY A 110 1.25 -13.53 1.18
N ASN A 111 0.86 -13.16 -0.04
CA ASN A 111 1.02 -14.03 -1.21
C ASN A 111 2.36 -13.83 -1.95
N TRP A 112 3.29 -13.03 -1.43
CA TRP A 112 4.56 -12.78 -2.13
C TRP A 112 5.55 -13.94 -1.95
N GLN A 113 5.61 -14.53 -0.75
CA GLN A 113 6.50 -15.66 -0.49
C GLN A 113 6.12 -16.88 -1.35
N GLU A 114 4.85 -17.24 -1.38
CA GLU A 114 4.32 -18.32 -2.24
C GLU A 114 4.61 -18.08 -3.73
N LYS A 115 4.49 -16.83 -4.20
CA LYS A 115 4.83 -16.48 -5.59
C LYS A 115 6.32 -16.59 -5.87
N MET A 116 7.17 -16.25 -4.91
CA MET A 116 8.62 -16.43 -5.02
C MET A 116 8.98 -17.91 -5.06
N GLU A 117 8.38 -18.73 -4.20
CA GLU A 117 8.56 -20.18 -4.18
C GLU A 117 8.17 -20.80 -5.53
N LYS A 118 6.99 -20.48 -6.04
CA LYS A 118 6.53 -20.93 -7.36
C LYS A 118 7.47 -20.46 -8.47
N HIS A 119 7.83 -19.17 -8.47
CA HIS A 119 8.69 -18.61 -9.50
C HIS A 119 10.06 -19.29 -9.55
N CYS A 120 10.64 -19.58 -8.39
CA CYS A 120 11.92 -20.26 -8.31
C CYS A 120 11.85 -21.74 -8.66
N ALA A 121 10.71 -22.41 -8.43
CA ALA A 121 10.47 -23.76 -8.92
C ALA A 121 10.40 -23.79 -10.46
N ASP A 122 9.67 -22.86 -11.07
CA ASP A 122 9.50 -22.76 -12.53
C ASP A 122 10.82 -22.45 -13.29
N ILE A 123 11.85 -21.95 -12.61
CA ILE A 123 13.19 -21.66 -13.19
C ILE A 123 14.10 -22.91 -13.17
N GLN A 124 13.77 -23.93 -12.38
CA GLN A 124 14.56 -25.15 -12.25
C GLN A 124 14.18 -26.24 -13.28
N GLU A 125 13.04 -26.10 -13.97
CA GLU A 125 12.65 -26.91 -15.14
C GLU A 125 13.19 -26.31 -16.45
#